data_AF-A0A2D7IDA7-F1
#
_entry.id   AF-A0A2D7IDA7-F1
#
_cell.length_a   1.000
_cell.length_b   1.000
_cell.length_c   1.000
_cell.angle_alpha   90.00
_cell.angle_beta   90.00
_cell.angle_gamma   90.00
#
_symmetry.space_group_name_H-M   'P 1'
#
loop_
_entity.id
_entity.type
_entity.pdbx_description
1 polymer ?
#
loop_
_entity_poly.entity_id
_entity_poly.type
_entity_poly.pdbx_seq_one_letter_code
_entity_poly.pdbx_strand_id
1 'polypeptide(L)'
;MSNKDKIDQILLLSEEVRKDTGQSPLYNYGYREIMHREVLQKIFPSLQRSLGSHGSDANTDDIDFIEFKSGFWTKKTDPTISDWKPIMFDMSKKKDQKKIYNYQALGCGLWRRVGAIPVANFWIGPDHIKKLHPLFDRVIEEYDKRETGRQENTFTLQQILEYIEEKDIIWFRYGEQVLEF
;
A
#
# COMPACT_ATOMS: atom_id res chain seq x y z
N MET A 1 -21.66 9.01 -15.75
CA MET A 1 -21.39 8.95 -14.30
C MET A 1 -19.91 9.14 -14.10
N SER A 2 -19.51 10.19 -13.39
CA SER A 2 -18.08 10.50 -13.14
C SER A 2 -17.46 9.51 -12.16
N ASN A 3 -16.12 9.44 -12.10
CA ASN A 3 -15.44 8.62 -11.09
C ASN A 3 -15.74 9.10 -9.67
N LYS A 4 -15.92 10.40 -9.49
CA LYS A 4 -16.38 10.98 -8.22
C LYS A 4 -17.75 10.44 -7.82
N ASP A 5 -18.71 10.40 -8.74
CA ASP A 5 -20.05 9.86 -8.47
C ASP A 5 -20.00 8.36 -8.12
N LYS A 6 -19.13 7.58 -8.78
CA LYS A 6 -18.92 6.17 -8.46
C LYS A 6 -18.31 5.99 -7.06
N ILE A 7 -17.30 6.79 -6.72
CA ILE A 7 -16.67 6.79 -5.40
C ILE A 7 -17.68 7.16 -4.32
N ASP A 8 -18.47 8.21 -4.54
CA ASP A 8 -19.50 8.66 -3.61
C ASP A 8 -20.58 7.58 -3.41
N GLN A 9 -20.97 6.88 -4.47
CA GLN A 9 -21.91 5.76 -4.37
C GLN A 9 -21.34 4.57 -3.60
N ILE A 10 -20.06 4.22 -3.80
CA ILE A 10 -19.38 3.14 -3.06
C ILE A 10 -19.21 3.53 -1.59
N LEU A 11 -18.91 4.81 -1.31
CA LEU A 11 -18.84 5.35 0.05
C LEU A 11 -20.18 5.23 0.77
N LEU A 12 -21.27 5.61 0.11
CA LEU A 12 -22.63 5.48 0.63
C LEU A 12 -22.98 4.01 0.92
N LEU A 13 -22.74 3.12 -0.04
CA LEU A 13 -23.03 1.69 0.11
C LEU A 13 -22.19 1.04 1.22
N SER A 14 -20.91 1.39 1.32
CA SER A 14 -20.01 0.89 2.38
C SER A 14 -20.45 1.36 3.76
N GLU A 15 -20.97 2.59 3.86
CA GLU A 15 -21.50 3.15 5.09
C GLU A 15 -22.84 2.52 5.48
N GLU A 16 -23.70 2.18 4.51
CA GLU A 16 -24.92 1.40 4.72
C GLU A 16 -24.60 -0.01 5.25
N VAL A 17 -23.68 -0.73 4.61
CA VAL A 17 -23.22 -2.05 5.06
C VAL A 17 -22.62 -1.96 6.47
N ARG A 18 -21.84 -0.91 6.77
CA ARG A 18 -21.28 -0.71 8.11
C ARG A 18 -22.36 -0.45 9.15
N LYS A 19 -23.37 0.36 8.83
CA LYS A 19 -24.48 0.68 9.75
C LYS A 19 -25.32 -0.57 10.06
N ASP A 20 -25.55 -1.40 9.05
CA ASP A 20 -26.35 -2.62 9.17
C ASP A 20 -25.60 -3.74 9.91
N THR A 21 -24.34 -3.99 9.52
CA THR A 21 -23.57 -5.15 10.02
C THR A 21 -22.63 -4.84 11.18
N GLY A 22 -22.36 -3.55 11.45
CA GLY A 22 -21.30 -3.10 12.36
C GLY A 22 -19.88 -3.36 11.84
N GLN A 23 -19.72 -4.02 10.69
CA GLN A 23 -18.43 -4.39 10.10
C GLN A 23 -18.01 -3.36 9.06
N SER A 24 -16.79 -2.84 9.21
CA SER A 24 -16.20 -2.00 8.18
C SER A 24 -15.57 -2.88 7.11
N PRO A 25 -15.89 -2.72 5.81
CA PRO A 25 -15.20 -3.42 4.70
C PRO A 25 -13.68 -3.20 4.76
N LEU A 26 -13.27 -2.06 5.30
CA LEU A 26 -11.89 -1.71 5.61
C LEU A 26 -11.18 -2.66 6.56
N TYR A 27 -11.85 -3.51 7.34
CA TYR A 27 -11.19 -4.55 8.13
C TYR A 27 -10.71 -5.71 7.26
N ASN A 28 -11.25 -5.87 6.05
CA ASN A 28 -10.79 -6.84 5.08
C ASN A 28 -9.54 -6.31 4.36
N TYR A 29 -8.42 -7.01 4.52
CA TYR A 29 -7.16 -6.66 3.86
C TYR A 29 -7.28 -6.70 2.33
N GLY A 30 -7.95 -7.73 1.78
CA GLY A 30 -8.15 -7.85 0.33
C GLY A 30 -9.02 -6.74 -0.26
N TYR A 31 -9.97 -6.20 0.50
CA TYR A 31 -10.72 -5.01 0.09
C TYR A 31 -9.79 -3.80 -0.09
N ARG A 32 -8.88 -3.56 0.85
CA ARG A 32 -7.94 -2.44 0.79
C ARG A 32 -7.00 -2.58 -0.41
N GLU A 33 -6.52 -3.78 -0.71
CA GLU A 33 -5.68 -4.04 -1.89
C GLU A 33 -6.44 -3.79 -3.20
N ILE A 34 -7.69 -4.25 -3.30
CA ILE A 34 -8.53 -4.01 -4.49
C ILE A 34 -8.65 -2.50 -4.73
N MET A 35 -9.08 -1.76 -3.73
CA MET A 35 -9.32 -0.34 -3.88
C MET A 35 -8.03 0.46 -4.10
N HIS A 36 -6.89 0.02 -3.57
CA HIS A 36 -5.59 0.58 -3.91
C HIS A 36 -5.32 0.43 -5.41
N ARG A 37 -5.51 -0.78 -5.97
CA ARG A 37 -5.35 -1.01 -7.43
C ARG A 37 -6.26 -0.12 -8.26
N GLU A 38 -7.54 -0.01 -7.90
CA GLU A 38 -8.51 0.82 -8.62
C GLU A 38 -8.08 2.29 -8.69
N VAL A 39 -7.47 2.82 -7.62
CA VAL A 39 -6.91 4.19 -7.65
C VAL A 39 -5.70 4.28 -8.59
N LEU A 40 -4.79 3.30 -8.55
CA LEU A 40 -3.58 3.30 -9.39
C LEU A 40 -3.87 3.03 -10.87
N GLN A 41 -4.97 2.37 -11.21
CA GLN A 41 -5.39 2.17 -12.61
C GLN A 41 -5.63 3.46 -13.37
N LYS A 42 -5.80 4.60 -12.68
CA LYS A 42 -5.85 5.93 -13.30
C LYS A 42 -4.55 6.29 -14.03
N ILE A 43 -3.42 5.76 -13.57
CA ILE A 43 -2.09 6.02 -14.15
C ILE A 43 -1.58 4.79 -14.90
N PHE A 44 -1.94 3.59 -14.41
CA PHE A 44 -1.53 2.32 -15.00
C PHE A 44 -2.78 1.51 -15.41
N PRO A 45 -3.43 1.82 -16.55
CA PRO A 45 -4.69 1.19 -16.93
C PRO A 45 -4.64 -0.35 -17.03
N SER A 46 -3.48 -0.93 -17.33
CA SER A 46 -3.28 -2.39 -17.39
C SER A 46 -2.98 -3.05 -16.05
N LEU A 47 -2.96 -2.28 -14.94
CA LEU A 47 -2.72 -2.81 -13.61
C LEU A 47 -3.79 -3.85 -13.24
N GLN A 48 -3.33 -5.06 -12.97
CA GLN A 48 -4.16 -6.21 -12.63
C GLN A 48 -3.60 -6.95 -11.42
N ARG A 49 -4.45 -7.78 -10.81
CA ARG A 49 -4.04 -8.64 -9.71
C ARG A 49 -3.09 -9.72 -10.24
N SER A 50 -1.98 -9.93 -9.54
CA SER A 50 -1.08 -11.05 -9.82
C SER A 50 -1.77 -12.37 -9.49
N LEU A 51 -1.84 -13.29 -10.45
CA LEU A 51 -2.39 -14.63 -10.27
C LEU A 51 -1.26 -15.61 -9.92
N GLY A 52 -1.46 -16.43 -8.89
CA GLY A 52 -0.50 -17.44 -8.43
C GLY A 52 0.32 -17.04 -7.20
N SER A 53 1.13 -17.98 -6.68
CA SER A 53 1.89 -17.83 -5.42
C SER A 53 3.27 -17.17 -5.63
N HIS A 54 3.31 -16.06 -6.37
CA HIS A 54 4.56 -15.37 -6.71
C HIS A 54 5.04 -14.38 -5.65
N GLY A 55 4.19 -14.08 -4.66
CA GLY A 55 4.54 -13.21 -3.54
C GLY A 55 4.54 -11.73 -3.88
N SER A 56 3.77 -11.34 -4.89
CA SER A 56 3.43 -9.97 -5.31
C SER A 56 1.92 -9.82 -5.47
N ASP A 57 1.41 -8.60 -5.32
CA ASP A 57 -0.03 -8.31 -5.29
C ASP A 57 -0.59 -7.95 -6.66
N ALA A 58 0.26 -7.43 -7.55
CA ALA A 58 -0.13 -7.00 -8.89
C ALA A 58 0.99 -7.05 -9.93
N ASN A 59 0.58 -6.83 -11.17
CA ASN A 59 1.43 -6.63 -12.35
C ASN A 59 0.68 -5.69 -13.33
N THR A 60 1.43 -5.11 -14.27
CA THR A 60 0.91 -4.42 -15.45
C THR A 60 1.37 -5.19 -16.69
N ASP A 61 1.24 -4.61 -17.89
CA ASP A 61 1.83 -5.19 -19.11
C ASP A 61 3.37 -5.12 -19.11
N ASP A 62 3.95 -4.11 -18.42
CA ASP A 62 5.38 -3.79 -18.49
C ASP A 62 6.11 -3.94 -17.14
N ILE A 63 5.37 -4.10 -16.04
CA ILE A 63 5.90 -4.13 -14.67
C ILE A 63 5.35 -5.35 -13.95
N ASP A 64 6.25 -6.23 -13.53
CA ASP A 64 5.96 -7.40 -12.73
C ASP A 64 6.24 -7.16 -11.24
N PHE A 65 5.78 -8.06 -10.39
CA PHE A 65 6.11 -8.07 -8.95
C PHE A 65 5.83 -6.74 -8.23
N ILE A 66 4.62 -6.21 -8.40
CA ILE A 66 4.17 -5.02 -7.69
C ILE A 66 3.68 -5.42 -6.30
N GLU A 67 4.20 -4.78 -5.26
CA GLU A 67 3.75 -4.97 -3.88
C GLU A 67 2.84 -3.82 -3.45
N PHE A 68 1.69 -4.16 -2.85
CA PHE A 68 0.80 -3.22 -2.20
C PHE A 68 0.80 -3.39 -0.70
N LYS A 69 0.99 -2.27 -0.03
CA LYS A 69 0.91 -2.18 1.42
C LYS A 69 -0.25 -1.29 1.80
N SER A 70 -0.89 -1.65 2.90
CA SER A 70 -1.92 -0.82 3.51
C SER A 70 -1.53 -0.59 4.96
N GLY A 71 -1.24 0.65 5.33
CA GLY A 71 -1.11 1.01 6.73
C GLY A 71 -2.48 0.94 7.41
N PHE A 72 -2.58 0.28 8.56
CA PHE A 72 -3.81 0.23 9.36
C PHE A 72 -3.78 1.30 10.46
N TRP A 73 -4.89 1.99 10.68
CA TRP A 73 -5.07 3.17 11.55
C TRP A 73 -4.98 2.95 13.06
N THR A 74 -4.79 4.06 13.78
CA THR A 74 -5.18 4.26 15.18
C THR A 74 -6.64 4.74 15.25
N LYS A 75 -7.39 4.33 16.29
CA LYS A 75 -8.86 4.53 16.38
C LYS A 75 -9.33 5.99 16.56
N LYS A 76 -8.44 6.98 16.68
CA LYS A 76 -8.75 8.29 17.27
C LYS A 76 -8.56 9.50 16.35
N THR A 77 -7.71 9.43 15.32
CA THR A 77 -7.41 10.57 14.43
C THR A 77 -7.18 10.09 13.00
N ASP A 78 -7.49 10.95 12.04
CA ASP A 78 -7.10 10.70 10.66
C ASP A 78 -5.57 10.77 10.55
N PRO A 79 -4.93 9.83 9.85
CA PRO A 79 -3.48 9.79 9.77
C PRO A 79 -2.93 10.90 8.86
N THR A 80 -1.76 11.41 9.24
CA THR A 80 -0.94 12.36 8.47
C THR A 80 0.27 11.62 7.87
N ILE A 81 1.10 12.30 7.08
CA ILE A 81 2.42 11.76 6.69
C ILE A 81 3.23 11.37 7.94
N SER A 82 3.29 12.24 8.96
CA SER A 82 4.03 12.00 10.21
C SER A 82 3.57 10.74 10.96
N ASP A 83 2.27 10.44 10.85
CA ASP A 83 1.62 9.38 11.63
C ASP A 83 1.25 8.19 10.73
N TRP A 84 1.75 8.17 9.49
CA TRP A 84 1.57 7.08 8.55
C TRP A 84 2.23 5.84 9.13
N LYS A 85 1.42 4.81 9.39
CA LYS A 85 1.93 3.61 10.04
C LYS A 85 3.04 2.95 9.21
N PRO A 86 4.04 2.36 9.89
CA PRO A 86 5.11 1.69 9.19
C PRO A 86 4.60 0.64 8.20
N ILE A 87 5.29 0.56 7.08
CA ILE A 87 5.06 -0.39 6.00
C ILE A 87 5.62 -1.73 6.45
N MET A 88 4.76 -2.73 6.54
CA MET A 88 5.11 -4.04 7.07
C MET A 88 5.29 -5.07 5.95
N PHE A 89 6.40 -5.80 6.01
CA PHE A 89 6.65 -6.97 5.17
C PHE A 89 6.46 -8.22 6.01
N ASP A 90 5.39 -8.98 5.73
CA ASP A 90 5.19 -10.27 6.37
C ASP A 90 6.15 -11.29 5.77
N MET A 91 7.24 -11.52 6.49
CA MET A 91 8.28 -12.46 6.11
C MET A 91 8.02 -13.86 6.72
N SER A 92 6.98 -14.02 7.57
CA SER A 92 6.72 -15.21 8.41
C SER A 92 6.48 -16.52 7.66
N LYS A 93 6.20 -16.43 6.35
CA LYS A 93 5.91 -17.58 5.48
C LYS A 93 6.96 -17.79 4.39
N LYS A 94 7.99 -16.93 4.27
CA LYS A 94 8.96 -17.02 3.18
C LYS A 94 10.15 -17.90 3.59
N LYS A 95 10.41 -18.94 2.77
CA LYS A 95 11.67 -19.71 2.80
C LYS A 95 12.89 -18.89 2.33
N ASP A 96 12.66 -17.69 1.80
CA ASP A 96 13.68 -16.82 1.22
C ASP A 96 13.31 -15.34 1.45
N GLN A 97 14.00 -14.72 2.40
CA GLN A 97 13.79 -13.31 2.73
C GLN A 97 14.29 -12.34 1.64
N LYS A 98 15.13 -12.80 0.70
CA LYS A 98 15.65 -11.96 -0.39
C LYS A 98 14.61 -11.67 -1.47
N LYS A 99 13.44 -12.30 -1.42
CA LYS A 99 12.34 -11.99 -2.36
C LYS A 99 11.87 -10.53 -2.32
N ILE A 100 12.15 -9.79 -1.26
CA ILE A 100 11.84 -8.35 -1.18
C ILE A 100 12.58 -7.54 -2.28
N TYR A 101 13.74 -8.02 -2.75
CA TYR A 101 14.49 -7.36 -3.84
C TYR A 101 13.91 -7.61 -5.23
N ASN A 102 12.95 -8.53 -5.37
CA ASN A 102 12.31 -8.81 -6.65
C ASN A 102 11.21 -7.80 -6.99
N TYR A 103 10.76 -7.01 -6.01
CA TYR A 103 9.73 -6.01 -6.22
C TYR A 103 10.22 -4.96 -7.21
N GLN A 104 9.46 -4.77 -8.30
CA GLN A 104 9.74 -3.73 -9.28
C GLN A 104 9.01 -2.43 -8.93
N ALA A 105 8.01 -2.47 -8.06
CA ALA A 105 7.34 -1.28 -7.58
C ALA A 105 6.67 -1.51 -6.23
N LEU A 106 6.43 -0.42 -5.52
CA LEU A 106 5.77 -0.41 -4.22
C LEU A 106 4.68 0.65 -4.19
N GLY A 107 3.46 0.24 -3.88
CA GLY A 107 2.38 1.14 -3.50
C GLY A 107 2.11 1.04 -2.00
N CYS A 108 1.88 2.17 -1.32
CA CYS A 108 1.33 2.17 0.03
C CYS A 108 0.08 3.05 0.13
N GLY A 109 -1.00 2.47 0.65
CA GLY A 109 -2.25 3.18 0.91
C GLY A 109 -2.40 3.52 2.39
N LEU A 110 -2.70 4.79 2.66
CA LEU A 110 -3.16 5.31 3.93
C LEU A 110 -4.67 5.40 3.92
N TRP A 111 -5.26 4.87 4.97
CA TRP A 111 -6.69 4.75 5.06
C TRP A 111 -7.21 5.48 6.30
N ARG A 112 -8.47 5.95 6.26
CA ARG A 112 -9.20 6.48 7.43
C ARG A 112 -10.14 5.44 7.99
N ARG A 113 -10.45 5.48 9.29
CA ARG A 113 -11.36 4.53 9.95
C ARG A 113 -12.67 4.30 9.18
N VAL A 114 -13.15 5.36 8.53
CA VAL A 114 -14.31 5.38 7.65
C VAL A 114 -13.87 5.92 6.29
N GLY A 115 -14.29 5.26 5.22
CA GLY A 115 -13.92 5.59 3.84
C GLY A 115 -13.81 4.33 2.98
N ALA A 116 -14.15 4.44 1.71
CA ALA A 116 -14.09 3.35 0.73
C ALA A 116 -12.79 3.37 -0.08
N ILE A 117 -12.09 4.51 -0.08
CA ILE A 117 -10.84 4.73 -0.80
C ILE A 117 -9.75 5.18 0.17
N PRO A 118 -8.45 5.01 -0.17
CA PRO A 118 -7.37 5.56 0.62
C PRO A 118 -7.50 7.10 0.67
N VAL A 119 -7.28 7.69 1.84
CA VAL A 119 -7.20 9.16 2.00
C VAL A 119 -5.94 9.69 1.32
N ALA A 120 -4.87 8.90 1.37
CA ALA A 120 -3.61 9.16 0.74
C ALA A 120 -3.04 7.84 0.23
N ASN A 121 -2.39 7.84 -0.91
CA ASN A 121 -1.52 6.73 -1.28
C ASN A 121 -0.35 7.27 -2.08
N PHE A 122 0.74 6.50 -2.05
CA PHE A 122 1.90 6.80 -2.85
C PHE A 122 2.31 5.59 -3.67
N TRP A 123 3.04 5.86 -4.74
CA TRP A 123 3.59 4.87 -5.64
C TRP A 123 5.05 5.18 -5.95
N ILE A 124 5.89 4.15 -5.82
CA ILE A 124 7.31 4.16 -6.17
C ILE A 124 7.51 3.18 -7.31
N GLY A 125 7.90 3.70 -8.48
CA GLY A 125 8.05 2.92 -9.70
C GLY A 125 9.41 2.20 -9.84
N PRO A 126 9.60 1.47 -10.95
CA PRO A 126 10.80 0.68 -11.23
C PRO A 126 12.12 1.44 -11.21
N ASP A 127 12.10 2.72 -11.60
CA ASP A 127 13.29 3.57 -11.65
C ASP A 127 13.79 3.97 -10.26
N HIS A 128 12.96 3.80 -9.22
CA HIS A 128 13.23 4.32 -7.89
C HIS A 128 13.18 3.25 -6.80
N ILE A 129 12.51 2.11 -7.02
CA ILE A 129 12.36 1.07 -6.01
C ILE A 129 13.70 0.57 -5.45
N LYS A 130 14.74 0.49 -6.29
CA LYS A 130 16.08 0.05 -5.89
C LYS A 130 16.77 1.02 -4.92
N LYS A 131 16.36 2.29 -4.89
CA LYS A 131 16.83 3.27 -3.90
C LYS A 131 16.43 2.86 -2.48
N LEU A 132 15.40 2.02 -2.31
CA LEU A 132 14.97 1.49 -1.00
C LEU A 132 15.78 0.28 -0.52
N HIS A 133 16.74 -0.24 -1.29
CA HIS A 133 17.54 -1.41 -0.89
C HIS A 133 18.16 -1.27 0.51
N PRO A 134 18.70 -0.10 0.94
CA PRO A 134 19.20 0.05 2.31
C PRO A 134 18.14 -0.21 3.39
N LEU A 135 16.88 0.13 3.13
CA LEU A 135 15.76 -0.19 4.05
C LEU A 135 15.41 -1.67 4.00
N PHE A 136 15.50 -2.32 2.84
CA PHE A 136 15.31 -3.76 2.70
C PHE A 136 16.42 -4.55 3.41
N ASP A 137 17.67 -4.10 3.30
CA ASP A 137 18.82 -4.67 4.01
C ASP A 137 18.56 -4.63 5.52
N ARG A 138 18.14 -3.46 6.05
CA ARG A 138 17.77 -3.32 7.46
C ARG A 138 16.65 -4.28 7.86
N VAL A 139 15.60 -4.38 7.06
CA VAL A 139 14.47 -5.30 7.28
C VAL A 139 14.93 -6.75 7.31
N ILE A 140 15.86 -7.15 6.45
CA ILE A 140 16.42 -8.51 6.40
C ILE A 140 17.34 -8.76 7.61
N GLU A 141 18.22 -7.83 7.94
CA GLU A 141 19.09 -7.96 9.10
C GLU A 141 18.30 -8.06 10.42
N GLU A 142 17.27 -7.22 10.57
CA GLU A 142 16.36 -7.29 11.73
C GLU A 142 15.61 -8.61 11.79
N TYR A 143 15.33 -9.22 10.63
CA TYR A 143 14.72 -10.52 10.54
C TYR A 143 15.69 -11.63 10.99
N ASP A 144 16.89 -11.66 10.41
CA ASP A 144 17.90 -12.69 10.65
C ASP A 144 18.37 -12.73 12.12
N LYS A 145 18.28 -11.60 12.82
CA LYS A 145 18.65 -11.46 14.24
C LYS A 145 17.58 -12.01 15.22
N ARG A 146 16.37 -12.37 14.77
CA ARG A 146 15.25 -12.75 15.66
C ARG A 146 14.97 -14.25 15.65
N GLU A 147 14.84 -14.83 16.85
CA GLU A 147 14.58 -16.27 17.06
C GLU A 147 13.10 -16.69 16.93
N THR A 148 12.14 -15.76 16.86
CA THR A 148 10.69 -16.10 16.94
C THR A 148 9.86 -15.59 15.74
N GLY A 149 9.00 -16.49 15.23
CA GLY A 149 8.40 -16.47 13.90
C GLY A 149 7.16 -15.58 13.65
N ARG A 150 7.06 -14.38 14.23
CA ARG A 150 6.08 -13.38 13.77
C ARG A 150 6.80 -12.07 13.41
N GLN A 151 6.84 -11.80 12.11
CA GLN A 151 7.86 -10.97 11.46
C GLN A 151 7.23 -9.68 10.95
N GLU A 152 7.10 -8.71 11.85
CA GLU A 152 6.63 -7.36 11.51
C GLU A 152 7.85 -6.45 11.39
N ASN A 153 8.70 -6.67 10.38
CA ASN A 153 9.77 -5.73 10.07
C ASN A 153 9.23 -4.63 9.17
N THR A 154 9.57 -3.39 9.51
CA THR A 154 8.89 -2.23 8.94
C THR A 154 9.83 -1.07 8.64
N PHE A 155 9.40 -0.19 7.74
CA PHE A 155 9.95 1.15 7.60
C PHE A 155 8.83 2.17 7.40
N THR A 156 9.05 3.41 7.82
CA THR A 156 8.06 4.49 7.70
C THR A 156 8.16 5.23 6.37
N LEU A 157 7.16 6.05 6.06
CA LEU A 157 7.24 6.97 4.92
C LEU A 157 8.38 7.98 5.08
N GLN A 158 8.64 8.50 6.28
CA GLN A 158 9.78 9.40 6.53
C GLN A 158 11.09 8.75 6.11
N GLN A 159 11.27 7.48 6.45
CA GLN A 159 12.47 6.73 6.08
C GLN A 159 12.57 6.52 4.57
N ILE A 160 11.46 6.36 3.85
CA ILE A 160 11.46 6.33 2.38
C ILE A 160 11.95 7.66 1.81
N LEU A 161 11.46 8.78 2.37
CA LEU A 161 11.79 10.13 1.92
C LEU A 161 13.26 10.51 2.19
N GLU A 162 13.98 9.74 3.01
CA GLU A 162 15.44 9.86 3.15
C GLU A 162 16.20 9.34 1.91
N TYR A 163 15.59 8.47 1.09
CA TYR A 163 16.21 7.82 -0.07
C TYR A 163 15.58 8.20 -1.41
N ILE A 164 14.33 8.66 -1.40
CA ILE A 164 13.57 9.00 -2.60
C ILE A 164 13.04 10.42 -2.46
N GLU A 165 13.34 11.26 -3.45
CA GLU A 165 12.81 12.62 -3.51
C GLU A 165 11.30 12.61 -3.71
N GLU A 166 10.56 13.55 -3.11
CA GLU A 166 9.10 13.58 -3.22
C GLU A 166 8.58 13.63 -4.68
N LYS A 167 9.34 14.27 -5.58
CA LYS A 167 9.02 14.36 -7.02
C LYS A 167 9.12 13.01 -7.76
N ASP A 168 9.88 12.07 -7.20
CA ASP A 168 10.07 10.72 -7.74
C ASP A 168 8.96 9.77 -7.24
N ILE A 169 8.03 10.27 -6.42
CA ILE A 169 6.90 9.54 -5.87
C ILE A 169 5.63 10.08 -6.52
N ILE A 170 4.76 9.17 -6.97
CA ILE A 170 3.44 9.56 -7.44
C ILE A 170 2.48 9.55 -6.25
N TRP A 171 1.89 10.71 -5.97
CA TRP A 171 0.99 10.92 -4.84
C TRP A 171 -0.46 10.96 -5.26
N PHE A 172 -1.30 10.47 -4.37
CA PHE A 172 -2.75 10.50 -4.52
C PHE A 172 -3.39 10.95 -3.22
N ARG A 173 -4.45 11.73 -3.34
CA ARG A 173 -5.27 12.18 -2.23
C ARG A 173 -6.74 12.06 -2.59
N TYR A 174 -7.50 11.34 -1.75
CA TYR A 174 -8.90 11.00 -2.02
C TYR A 174 -9.14 10.43 -3.43
N GLY A 175 -8.24 9.54 -3.85
CA GLY A 175 -8.35 8.84 -5.14
C GLY A 175 -7.95 9.69 -6.35
N GLU A 176 -7.60 10.96 -6.20
CA GLU A 176 -7.08 11.80 -7.29
C GLU A 176 -5.57 11.94 -7.19
N GLN A 177 -4.87 11.93 -8.33
CA GLN A 177 -3.44 12.20 -8.37
C GLN A 177 -3.19 13.67 -8.00
N VAL A 178 -2.21 13.92 -7.14
CA VAL A 178 -1.76 15.25 -6.75
C VAL A 178 -0.27 15.41 -7.07
N LEU A 179 0.18 16.64 -7.31
CA LEU A 179 1.57 16.93 -7.66
C LEU A 179 2.51 16.92 -6.44
N GLU A 180 1.95 17.18 -5.26
CA GLU A 180 2.63 17.25 -3.96
C GLU A 180 1.63 16.91 -2.85
N PHE A 181 2.10 16.50 -1.67
CA PHE A 181 1.26 16.01 -0.58
C PHE A 181 1.18 16.94 0.63
#